data_AF-A0A1Y0N040-F1
#
_entry.id   AF-A0A1Y0N040-F1
#
_cell.length_a   1.000
_cell.length_b   1.000
_cell.length_c   1.000
_cell.angle_alpha   90.00
_cell.angle_beta   90.00
_cell.angle_gamma   90.00
#
_symmetry.space_group_name_H-M   'P 1'
#
loop_
_entity.id
_entity.type
_entity.pdbx_description
1 polymer ?
#
loop_
_entity_poly.entity_id
_entity_poly.type
_entity_poly.pdbx_seq_one_letter_code
_entity_poly.pdbx_strand_id
1 'polypeptide(L)'
;MSDIDWSALAEKAVSQTDSEFKSQLAGLTSLKTSDIDTFISESNISNTNALAVLKEINNASLSNNDKASAISNIQNGVGFLVKLVSKVV
;
A
#
# COMPACT_ATOMS: atom_id res chain seq x y z
N MET A 1 -5.36 -20.93 -29.72
CA MET A 1 -5.65 -20.16 -28.50
C MET A 1 -4.41 -19.34 -28.22
N SER A 2 -4.53 -18.02 -28.23
CA SER A 2 -3.40 -17.12 -28.00
C SER A 2 -2.77 -17.49 -26.67
N ASP A 3 -1.47 -17.77 -26.65
CA ASP A 3 -0.71 -18.02 -25.44
C ASP A 3 -0.84 -16.76 -24.59
N ILE A 4 -1.67 -16.81 -23.54
CA ILE A 4 -1.82 -15.68 -22.64
C ILE A 4 -0.45 -15.56 -21.97
N ASP A 5 0.24 -14.46 -22.24
CA ASP A 5 1.51 -14.15 -21.61
C ASP A 5 1.24 -13.74 -20.16
N TRP A 6 1.10 -14.75 -19.30
CA TRP A 6 0.84 -14.61 -17.88
C TRP A 6 1.94 -13.80 -17.17
N SER A 7 3.17 -13.83 -17.70
CA SER A 7 4.29 -13.03 -17.21
C SER A 7 4.08 -11.55 -17.50
N ALA A 8 3.73 -11.21 -18.74
CA ALA A 8 3.39 -9.83 -19.11
C ALA A 8 2.17 -9.29 -18.37
N LEU A 9 1.17 -10.15 -18.10
CA LEU A 9 -0.01 -9.78 -17.31
C LEU A 9 0.35 -9.53 -15.83
N ALA A 10 1.22 -10.36 -15.26
CA ALA A 10 1.71 -10.19 -13.89
C ALA A 10 2.55 -8.92 -13.74
N GLU A 11 3.47 -8.63 -14.69
CA GLU A 11 4.25 -7.39 -14.70
C GLU A 11 3.36 -6.15 -14.80
N LYS A 12 2.31 -6.21 -15.61
CA LYS A 12 1.33 -5.13 -15.73
C LYS A 12 0.54 -4.93 -14.44
N ALA A 13 0.13 -6.00 -13.78
CA ALA A 13 -0.54 -5.92 -12.48
C ALA A 13 0.36 -5.34 -11.38
N VAL A 14 1.65 -5.70 -11.39
CA VAL A 14 2.65 -5.13 -10.46
C VAL A 14 2.84 -3.64 -10.70
N SER A 15 3.01 -3.22 -11.96
CA SER A 15 3.21 -1.79 -12.27
C SER A 15 1.97 -0.95 -11.97
N GLN A 16 0.77 -1.48 -12.23
CA GLN A 16 -0.49 -0.84 -11.87
C GLN A 16 -0.64 -0.71 -10.35
N THR A 17 -0.34 -1.77 -9.61
CA THR A 17 -0.39 -1.77 -8.14
C THR A 17 0.61 -0.76 -7.56
N ASP A 18 1.82 -0.69 -8.10
CA ASP A 18 2.84 0.27 -7.66
C ASP A 18 2.43 1.72 -7.94
N SER A 19 1.84 1.99 -9.11
CA SER A 19 1.33 3.32 -9.45
C SER A 19 0.15 3.75 -8.58
N GLU A 20 -0.84 2.86 -8.36
CA GLU A 20 -1.96 3.11 -7.45
C GLU A 20 -1.47 3.35 -6.02
N PHE A 21 -0.52 2.53 -5.56
CA PHE A 21 0.06 2.66 -4.23
C PHE A 21 0.74 4.02 -4.04
N LYS A 22 1.62 4.43 -4.96
CA LYS A 22 2.27 5.76 -4.91
C LYS A 22 1.25 6.89 -4.94
N SER A 23 0.22 6.78 -5.77
CA SER A 23 -0.83 7.79 -5.86
C SER A 23 -1.64 7.90 -4.57
N GLN A 24 -2.05 6.79 -3.96
CA GLN A 24 -2.77 6.80 -2.69
C GLN A 24 -1.89 7.31 -1.56
N LEU A 25 -0.62 6.91 -1.51
CA LEU A 25 0.29 7.36 -0.47
C LEU A 25 0.58 8.86 -0.59
N ALA A 26 0.77 9.38 -1.80
CA ALA A 26 0.90 10.82 -2.05
C ALA A 26 -0.40 11.61 -1.78
N GLY A 27 -1.57 10.97 -1.93
CA GLY A 27 -2.86 11.59 -1.58
C GLY A 27 -3.13 11.63 -0.08
N LEU A 28 -2.61 10.65 0.67
CA LEU A 28 -2.80 10.51 2.11
C LEU A 28 -1.68 11.16 2.93
N THR A 29 -0.53 11.44 2.31
CA THR A 29 0.64 12.01 2.97
C THR A 29 1.21 13.18 2.17
N SER A 30 1.83 14.13 2.86
CA SER A 30 2.61 15.22 2.25
C SER A 30 4.00 14.76 1.75
N LEU A 31 4.25 13.45 1.67
CA LEU A 31 5.54 12.89 1.29
C LEU A 31 5.80 13.06 -0.21
N LYS A 32 7.05 13.37 -0.56
CA LYS A 32 7.49 13.38 -1.95
C LYS A 32 7.57 11.94 -2.45
N THR A 33 7.27 11.72 -3.72
CA THR A 33 7.34 10.40 -4.38
C THR A 33 8.70 9.69 -4.21
N SER A 34 9.80 10.43 -4.05
CA SER A 34 11.11 9.87 -3.72
C SER A 34 11.16 9.24 -2.33
N ASP A 35 10.50 9.86 -1.36
CA ASP A 35 10.47 9.39 0.03
C ASP A 35 9.54 8.19 0.18
N ILE A 36 8.54 8.09 -0.71
CA ILE A 36 7.63 6.95 -0.81
C ILE A 36 8.38 5.68 -1.20
N ASP A 37 9.26 5.73 -2.20
CA ASP A 37 10.03 4.55 -2.64
C ASP A 37 10.98 4.05 -1.54
N THR A 38 11.66 4.98 -0.86
CA THR A 38 12.48 4.65 0.33
C THR A 38 11.62 4.08 1.44
N PHE A 39 10.46 4.67 1.70
CA PHE A 39 9.53 4.24 2.73
C PHE A 39 8.97 2.82 2.49
N ILE A 40 8.64 2.46 1.25
CA ILE A 40 8.24 1.09 0.88
C ILE A 40 9.36 0.11 1.19
N SER A 41 10.58 0.43 0.73
CA SER A 41 11.76 -0.41 0.93
C SER A 41 12.08 -0.58 2.42
N GLU A 42 11.96 0.49 3.21
CA GLU A 42 12.18 0.46 4.66
C GLU A 42 11.06 -0.29 5.41
N SER A 43 9.83 -0.28 4.89
CA SER A 43 8.66 -0.86 5.54
C SER A 43 8.60 -2.39 5.44
N ASN A 44 9.43 -3.00 4.58
CA ASN A 44 9.52 -4.45 4.41
C ASN A 44 8.16 -5.11 4.18
N ILE A 45 7.28 -4.41 3.45
CA ILE A 45 5.91 -4.81 3.12
C ILE A 45 5.80 -4.89 1.59
N SER A 46 4.98 -5.81 1.08
CA SER A 46 4.70 -5.84 -0.36
C SER A 46 3.79 -4.67 -0.75
N ASN A 47 3.93 -4.15 -1.98
CA ASN A 47 3.06 -3.09 -2.50
C ASN A 47 1.57 -3.46 -2.40
N THR A 48 1.22 -4.72 -2.64
CA THR A 48 -0.14 -5.24 -2.52
C THR A 48 -0.69 -5.10 -1.09
N ASN A 49 0.11 -5.48 -0.09
CA ASN A 49 -0.28 -5.39 1.31
C ASN A 49 -0.33 -3.93 1.78
N ALA A 50 0.62 -3.11 1.34
CA ALA A 50 0.65 -1.69 1.65
C ALA A 50 -0.59 -0.97 1.06
N LEU A 51 -0.97 -1.29 -0.18
CA LEU A 51 -2.20 -0.78 -0.81
C LEU A 51 -3.45 -1.25 -0.06
N ALA A 52 -3.49 -2.49 0.39
CA ALA A 52 -4.60 -3.00 1.22
C ALA A 52 -4.73 -2.21 2.53
N VAL A 53 -3.60 -1.88 3.18
CA VAL A 53 -3.61 -1.02 4.38
C VAL A 53 -4.14 0.37 4.07
N LEU A 54 -3.68 1.01 2.99
CA LEU A 54 -4.16 2.34 2.59
C LEU A 54 -5.66 2.34 2.26
N LYS A 55 -6.14 1.32 1.54
CA LYS A 55 -7.57 1.14 1.25
C LYS A 55 -8.39 1.08 2.52
N GLU A 56 -7.91 0.36 3.53
CA GLU A 56 -8.63 0.21 4.80
C GLU A 56 -8.61 1.48 5.65
N ILE A 57 -7.50 2.22 5.65
CA ILE A 57 -7.44 3.56 6.28
C ILE A 57 -8.47 4.49 5.62
N ASN A 58 -8.49 4.53 4.29
CA ASN A 58 -9.36 5.40 3.50
C ASN A 58 -10.82 4.92 3.43
N ASN A 59 -11.13 3.73 3.94
CA ASN A 59 -12.49 3.20 3.93
C ASN A 59 -13.36 3.95 4.94
N ALA A 60 -14.06 4.99 4.49
CA ALA A 60 -14.91 5.83 5.34
C ALA A 60 -16.13 5.09 5.94
N SER A 61 -16.46 3.89 5.46
CA SER A 61 -17.60 3.10 5.93
C SER A 61 -17.30 2.21 7.14
N LEU A 62 -16.02 1.99 7.47
CA LEU A 62 -15.60 1.14 8.59
C LEU A 62 -15.27 1.98 9.84
N SER A 63 -15.52 1.40 11.02
CA SER A 63 -15.07 2.01 12.28
C SER A 63 -13.55 1.90 12.42
N ASN A 64 -12.93 2.77 13.22
CA ASN A 64 -11.48 2.72 13.44
C ASN A 64 -11.01 1.38 14.03
N ASN A 65 -11.85 0.73 14.83
CA ASN A 65 -11.54 -0.58 15.41
C ASN A 65 -11.55 -1.68 14.34
N ASP A 66 -12.51 -1.63 13.41
CA ASP A 66 -12.60 -2.60 12.32
C ASP A 66 -11.42 -2.42 11.35
N LYS A 67 -11.06 -1.17 11.05
CA LYS A 67 -9.86 -0.84 10.27
C LYS A 67 -8.59 -1.40 10.93
N ALA A 68 -8.41 -1.16 12.22
CA ALA A 68 -7.24 -1.66 12.95
C ALA A 68 -7.19 -3.19 12.96
N SER A 69 -8.34 -3.86 13.09
CA SER A 69 -8.43 -5.33 13.03
C SER A 69 -8.06 -5.86 11.64
N ALA A 70 -8.59 -5.26 10.57
CA ALA A 70 -8.25 -5.62 9.20
C ALA A 70 -6.75 -5.38 8.89
N ILE A 71 -6.20 -4.24 9.31
CA ILE A 71 -4.76 -3.92 9.14
C ILE A 71 -3.88 -4.88 9.94
N SER A 72 -4.32 -5.34 11.11
CA SER A 72 -3.62 -6.35 11.91
C SER A 72 -3.54 -7.71 11.23
N ASN A 73 -4.48 -8.02 10.33
CA ASN A 73 -4.49 -9.26 9.56
C ASN A 73 -3.64 -9.18 8.28
N ILE A 74 -3.19 -7.98 7.89
CA ILE A 74 -2.31 -7.77 6.75
C ILE A 74 -0.86 -7.98 7.21
N GLN A 75 -0.13 -8.84 6.50
CA GLN A 75 1.28 -9.11 6.80
C GLN A 75 2.10 -7.81 6.73
N ASN A 76 2.76 -7.47 7.84
CA ASN A 76 3.51 -6.23 8.08
C ASN A 76 2.67 -4.94 8.03
N GLY A 77 1.32 -5.04 8.02
CA GLY A 77 0.42 -3.89 7.86
C GLY A 77 0.44 -2.90 9.02
N VAL A 78 0.49 -3.39 10.26
CA VAL A 78 0.60 -2.52 11.46
C VAL A 78 1.94 -1.78 11.49
N GLY A 79 3.03 -2.47 11.16
CA GLY A 79 4.37 -1.86 11.10
C GLY A 79 4.47 -0.77 10.04
N PHE A 80 3.83 -0.99 8.89
CA PHE A 80 3.69 0.01 7.83
C PHE A 80 2.89 1.23 8.31
N LEU A 81 1.73 1.04 8.95
CA LEU A 81 0.92 2.13 9.49
C LEU A 81 1.70 2.99 10.51
N VAL A 82 2.43 2.35 11.42
CA VAL A 82 3.24 3.07 12.42
C VAL A 82 4.33 3.90 11.73
N LYS A 83 5.08 3.31 10.80
CA LYS A 83 6.12 4.03 10.05
C LYS A 83 5.53 5.17 9.22
N LEU A 84 4.34 4.97 8.66
CA LEU A 84 3.63 5.98 7.86
C LEU A 84 3.37 7.23 8.72
N VAL A 85 2.79 7.03 9.90
CA VAL A 85 2.51 8.12 10.83
C VAL A 85 3.81 8.80 11.26
N SER A 86 4.88 8.05 11.55
CA SER A 86 6.18 8.61 11.95
C SER A 86 6.87 9.48 10.89
N LYS A 87 6.46 9.40 9.61
CA LYS A 87 6.97 10.26 8.52
C LYS A 87 6.09 11.49 8.25
N VAL A 88 4.86 11.51 8.79
CA VAL A 88 3.89 12.59 8.61
C VAL A 88 3.94 13.62 9.77
N VAL A 89 4.40 13.21 10.97
CA VAL A 89 4.69 14.12 12.09
C VAL A 89 6.01 14.86 11.94
#